data_AF-A0A975SE47-F1
#
_entry.id   AF-A0A975SE47-F1
#
_cell.length_a   1.000
_cell.length_b   1.000
_cell.length_c   1.000
_cell.angle_alpha   90.00
_cell.angle_beta   90.00
_cell.angle_gamma   90.00
#
_symmetry.space_group_name_H-M   'P 1'
#
loop_
_entity.id
_entity.type
_entity.pdbx_description
1 polymer ?
#
loop_
_entity_poly.entity_id
_entity_poly.type
_entity_poly.pdbx_seq_one_letter_code
_entity_poly.pdbx_strand_id
1 'polypeptide(L)'
;MAITPADIQAQQFSKAEPGYDPTEVDIFLEQLASEVDAMLAKIVDLKNRLTVAEQQLADAKNNTQLAAPVLAEPQKSGATERQISAALIAAQQTADAIVGEAHENAERIRNEADAKAREVIRQALAEKQTEIEEIDRLKASREEFKSQYLKLIQHFMDDAQNSFPASLMTSVPTGSHTPSTPVAAPVQELPVTPVVDPFAPQANFEVDDLD
;
A
#
# COMPACT_ATOMS: atom_id res chain seq x y z
N MET A 1 -28.11 -6.14 -12.23
CA MET A 1 -27.24 -6.99 -11.38
C MET A 1 -28.08 -7.45 -10.20
N ALA A 2 -27.97 -8.70 -9.76
CA ALA A 2 -28.97 -9.32 -8.88
C ALA A 2 -28.77 -9.06 -7.37
N ILE A 3 -27.62 -8.50 -6.95
CA ILE A 3 -27.30 -8.15 -5.56
C ILE A 3 -26.45 -6.87 -5.56
N THR A 4 -26.77 -5.90 -4.70
CA THR A 4 -25.98 -4.68 -4.45
C THR A 4 -25.14 -4.81 -3.17
N PRO A 5 -24.08 -4.00 -2.97
CA PRO A 5 -23.33 -3.98 -1.70
C PRO A 5 -24.22 -3.76 -0.47
N ALA A 6 -25.26 -2.92 -0.60
CA ALA A 6 -26.24 -2.68 0.45
C ALA A 6 -27.08 -3.93 0.76
N ASP A 7 -27.43 -4.73 -0.25
CA ASP A 7 -28.15 -5.99 -0.05
C ASP A 7 -27.29 -7.02 0.70
N ILE A 8 -25.97 -7.02 0.48
CA ILE A 8 -25.02 -7.90 1.18
C ILE A 8 -24.94 -7.54 2.66
N GLN A 9 -24.86 -6.24 2.98
CA GLN A 9 -24.82 -5.76 4.37
C GLN A 9 -26.15 -5.95 5.10
N ALA A 10 -27.27 -5.92 4.38
CA ALA A 10 -28.60 -6.13 4.94
C ALA A 10 -28.98 -7.62 5.06
N GLN A 11 -28.14 -8.54 4.57
CA GLN A 11 -28.44 -9.96 4.55
C GLN A 11 -28.40 -10.54 5.97
N GLN A 12 -29.50 -11.16 6.40
CA GLN A 12 -29.60 -11.85 7.69
C GLN A 12 -29.71 -13.36 7.48
N PHE A 13 -28.99 -14.13 8.31
CA PHE A 13 -29.01 -15.58 8.31
C PHE A 13 -29.71 -16.12 9.56
N SER A 14 -30.48 -17.21 9.41
CA SER A 14 -31.08 -17.91 10.54
C SER A 14 -30.04 -18.78 11.25
N LYS A 15 -30.11 -18.85 12.58
CA LYS A 15 -29.22 -19.70 13.39
C LYS A 15 -29.64 -21.16 13.28
N ALA A 16 -28.70 -22.04 12.93
CA ALA A 16 -28.87 -23.49 12.92
C ALA A 16 -27.70 -24.16 13.67
N GLU A 17 -27.95 -25.30 14.33
CA GLU A 17 -26.89 -26.13 14.91
C GLU A 17 -26.70 -27.42 14.09
N PRO A 18 -25.48 -27.73 13.61
CA PRO A 18 -24.25 -26.92 13.62
C PRO A 18 -24.30 -25.80 12.57
N GLY A 19 -23.68 -24.65 12.86
CA GLY A 19 -23.66 -23.47 11.99
C GLY A 19 -22.37 -22.66 12.13
N TYR A 20 -22.16 -21.70 11.22
CA TYR A 20 -21.02 -20.78 11.25
C TYR A 20 -21.15 -19.75 12.39
N ASP A 21 -20.02 -19.19 12.83
CA ASP A 21 -20.00 -18.10 13.80
C ASP A 21 -20.59 -16.82 13.18
N PRO A 22 -21.66 -16.24 13.75
CA PRO A 22 -22.24 -14.99 13.27
C PRO A 22 -21.23 -13.85 13.12
N THR A 23 -20.25 -13.74 14.02
CA THR A 23 -19.26 -12.64 13.97
C THR A 23 -18.30 -12.80 12.79
N GLU A 24 -17.87 -14.02 12.48
CA GLU A 24 -17.03 -14.27 11.30
C GLU A 24 -17.80 -14.02 10.00
N VAL A 25 -19.08 -14.38 9.96
CA VAL A 25 -19.96 -14.11 8.82
C VAL A 25 -20.13 -12.60 8.61
N ASP A 26 -20.36 -11.83 9.67
CA ASP A 26 -20.51 -10.37 9.57
C ASP A 26 -19.25 -9.69 9.01
N ILE A 27 -18.07 -10.08 9.49
CA ILE A 27 -16.78 -9.58 8.96
C ILE A 27 -16.62 -9.94 7.48
N PHE A 28 -16.96 -11.17 7.10
CA PHE A 28 -16.89 -11.61 5.71
C PHE A 28 -17.86 -10.83 4.81
N LEU A 29 -19.08 -10.56 5.26
CA LEU A 29 -20.07 -9.77 4.52
C LEU A 29 -19.61 -8.32 4.33
N GLU A 30 -18.96 -7.72 5.33
CA GLU A 30 -18.39 -6.37 5.22
C GLU A 30 -17.27 -6.31 4.16
N GLN A 31 -16.35 -7.28 4.20
CA GLN A 31 -15.29 -7.41 3.19
C GLN A 31 -15.87 -7.65 1.79
N LEU A 32 -16.86 -8.55 1.66
CA LEU A 32 -17.51 -8.84 0.40
C LEU A 32 -18.25 -7.63 -0.15
N ALA A 33 -18.96 -6.88 0.69
CA ALA A 33 -19.63 -5.65 0.28
C ALA A 33 -18.64 -4.60 -0.24
N SER A 34 -17.50 -4.43 0.45
CA SER A 34 -16.44 -3.52 0.02
C SER A 34 -15.82 -3.92 -1.33
N GLU A 35 -15.54 -5.21 -1.55
CA GLU A 35 -14.98 -5.70 -2.80
C GLU A 35 -15.97 -5.55 -3.97
N VAL A 36 -17.26 -5.81 -3.74
CA VAL A 36 -18.30 -5.62 -4.75
C VAL A 36 -18.46 -4.14 -5.12
N ASP A 37 -18.36 -3.22 -4.16
CA ASP A 37 -18.39 -1.78 -4.43
C ASP A 37 -17.17 -1.34 -5.25
N ALA A 38 -15.97 -1.81 -4.88
CA ALA A 38 -14.75 -1.57 -5.66
C ALA A 38 -14.84 -2.14 -7.09
N MET A 39 -15.45 -3.32 -7.26
CA MET A 39 -15.69 -3.91 -8.58
C MET A 39 -16.69 -3.08 -9.40
N LEU A 40 -17.77 -2.60 -8.79
CA LEU A 40 -18.74 -1.72 -9.46
C LEU A 40 -18.10 -0.40 -9.90
N ALA A 41 -17.27 0.21 -9.05
CA ALA A 41 -16.51 1.41 -9.39
C ALA A 41 -15.58 1.17 -10.60
N LYS A 42 -14.87 0.02 -10.64
CA LYS A 42 -14.06 -0.38 -11.80
C LYS A 42 -14.89 -0.57 -13.07
N ILE A 43 -16.08 -1.17 -12.98
CA ILE A 43 -16.97 -1.34 -14.14
C ILE A 43 -17.41 0.02 -14.69
N VAL A 44 -17.73 0.98 -13.82
CA VAL A 44 -18.11 2.33 -14.24
C VAL A 44 -16.93 3.04 -14.90
N ASP A 45 -15.73 2.98 -14.32
CA ASP A 45 -14.52 3.54 -14.92
C ASP A 45 -14.22 2.94 -16.30
N LEU A 46 -14.23 1.60 -16.40
CA LEU A 46 -13.99 0.92 -17.67
C LEU A 46 -15.03 1.26 -18.74
N LYS A 47 -16.31 1.36 -18.36
CA LYS A 47 -17.38 1.80 -19.28
C LYS A 47 -17.19 3.24 -19.74
N ASN A 48 -16.77 4.14 -18.85
CA ASN A 48 -16.48 5.52 -19.22
C ASN A 48 -15.29 5.59 -20.18
N ARG A 49 -14.21 4.86 -19.89
CA ARG A 49 -13.03 4.78 -20.77
C ARG A 49 -13.37 4.17 -22.13
N LEU A 50 -14.21 3.14 -22.16
CA LEU A 50 -14.69 2.53 -23.40
C LEU A 50 -15.50 3.52 -24.22
N THR A 51 -16.45 4.23 -23.59
CA THR A 51 -17.25 5.26 -24.26
C THR A 51 -16.36 6.37 -24.84
N VAL A 52 -15.37 6.85 -24.08
CA VAL A 52 -14.41 7.87 -24.56
C VAL A 52 -13.58 7.36 -25.73
N ALA A 53 -13.08 6.12 -25.65
CA ALA A 53 -12.30 5.51 -26.73
C ALA A 53 -13.14 5.29 -28.00
N GLU A 54 -14.38 4.82 -27.85
CA GLU A 54 -15.32 4.66 -28.97
C GLU A 54 -15.63 6.00 -29.64
N GLN A 55 -15.81 7.07 -28.85
CA GLN A 55 -16.05 8.41 -29.38
C GLN A 55 -14.82 8.97 -30.11
N GLN A 56 -13.61 8.80 -29.57
CA GLN A 56 -12.37 9.15 -30.26
C GLN A 56 -12.21 8.39 -31.57
N LEU A 57 -12.60 7.10 -31.61
CA LEU A 57 -12.54 6.28 -32.82
C LEU A 57 -13.59 6.73 -33.84
N ALA A 58 -14.79 7.11 -33.40
CA ALA A 58 -15.83 7.70 -34.25
C ALA A 58 -15.39 9.04 -34.83
N ASP A 59 -14.76 9.90 -34.03
CA ASP A 59 -14.22 11.20 -34.47
C ASP A 59 -13.06 11.03 -35.45
N ALA A 60 -12.15 10.09 -35.19
CA ALA A 60 -11.07 9.74 -36.13
C ALA A 60 -11.59 9.17 -37.45
N LYS A 61 -12.64 8.34 -37.40
CA LYS A 61 -13.33 7.83 -38.60
C LYS A 61 -14.03 8.95 -39.37
N ASN A 62 -14.75 9.83 -38.70
CA ASN A 62 -15.41 10.97 -39.34
C ASN A 62 -14.40 11.94 -39.96
N ASN A 63 -13.29 12.22 -39.28
CA ASN A 63 -12.22 13.08 -39.82
C ASN A 63 -11.53 12.42 -41.03
N THR A 64 -11.34 11.10 -41.00
CA THR A 64 -10.84 10.32 -42.15
C THR A 64 -11.85 10.30 -43.31
N GLN A 65 -13.15 10.21 -43.02
CA GLN A 65 -14.23 10.23 -44.02
C GLN A 65 -14.38 11.61 -44.68
N LEU A 66 -14.06 12.69 -43.96
CA LEU A 66 -14.02 14.07 -44.47
C LEU A 66 -12.72 14.36 -45.25
N ALA A 67 -11.65 13.60 -45.03
CA ALA A 67 -10.41 13.65 -45.80
C ALA A 67 -10.38 12.67 -47.01
N ALA A 68 -11.40 11.81 -47.16
CA ALA A 68 -11.53 10.90 -48.28
C ALA A 68 -12.57 11.43 -49.30
N PRO A 69 -12.17 11.97 -50.47
CA PRO A 69 -13.07 11.99 -51.60
C PRO A 69 -13.15 10.56 -52.16
N VAL A 70 -14.35 9.99 -52.16
CA VAL A 70 -14.85 9.04 -53.18
C VAL A 70 -14.01 7.76 -53.39
N LEU A 71 -14.36 6.68 -52.68
CA LEU A 71 -14.01 5.30 -53.06
C LEU A 71 -15.22 4.36 -53.02
N ALA A 72 -16.43 4.87 -53.28
CA ALA A 72 -17.61 4.04 -53.47
C ALA A 72 -18.09 4.14 -54.93
N GLU A 73 -17.65 3.15 -55.71
CA GLU A 73 -18.19 2.58 -56.96
C GLU A 73 -17.09 2.43 -58.04
N PRO A 74 -16.77 1.20 -58.50
CA PRO A 74 -15.96 1.01 -59.68
C PRO A 74 -16.84 1.24 -60.91
N GLN A 75 -17.28 2.48 -61.14
CA GLN A 75 -17.79 2.88 -62.45
C GLN A 75 -16.59 2.92 -63.39
N LYS A 76 -16.39 1.80 -64.10
CA LYS A 76 -15.45 1.69 -65.21
C LYS A 76 -15.77 2.76 -66.25
N SER A 77 -15.12 3.91 -66.18
CA SER A 77 -15.09 4.90 -67.26
C SER A 77 -13.91 5.85 -67.08
N GLY A 78 -12.72 5.40 -67.52
CA GLY A 78 -11.68 6.29 -68.04
C GLY A 78 -11.00 7.25 -67.08
N ALA A 79 -10.57 6.81 -65.89
CA ALA A 79 -9.53 7.55 -65.17
C ALA A 79 -8.30 7.63 -66.07
N THR A 80 -7.97 8.84 -66.53
CA THR A 80 -6.79 9.05 -67.38
C THR A 80 -5.55 8.68 -66.57
N GLU A 81 -4.53 8.09 -67.19
CA GLU A 81 -3.28 7.68 -66.55
C GLU A 81 -2.66 8.78 -65.65
N ARG A 82 -2.88 10.05 -66.03
CA ARG A 82 -2.53 11.25 -65.27
C ARG A 82 -3.22 11.37 -63.90
N GLN A 83 -4.48 10.98 -63.79
CA GLN A 83 -5.23 11.01 -62.52
C GLN A 83 -4.76 9.92 -61.57
N ILE A 84 -4.41 8.74 -62.10
CA ILE A 84 -3.84 7.64 -61.30
C ILE A 84 -2.43 8.02 -60.82
N SER A 85 -1.58 8.59 -61.68
CA SER A 85 -0.27 9.07 -61.27
C SER A 85 -0.35 10.21 -60.25
N ALA A 86 -1.31 11.13 -60.40
CA ALA A 86 -1.52 12.21 -59.43
C ALA A 86 -2.00 11.68 -58.07
N ALA A 87 -2.90 10.69 -58.07
CA ALA A 87 -3.36 10.03 -56.86
C ALA A 87 -2.23 9.26 -56.15
N LEU A 88 -1.37 8.56 -56.89
CA LEU A 88 -0.21 7.86 -56.32
C LEU A 88 0.81 8.83 -55.72
N ILE A 89 1.08 9.97 -56.36
CA ILE A 89 1.99 10.99 -55.83
C ILE A 89 1.40 11.61 -54.55
N ALA A 90 0.11 11.93 -54.55
CA ALA A 90 -0.57 12.45 -53.35
C ALA A 90 -0.56 11.42 -52.21
N ALA A 91 -0.79 10.14 -52.51
CA ALA A 91 -0.72 9.06 -51.53
C ALA A 91 0.69 8.90 -50.96
N GLN A 92 1.73 8.99 -51.80
CA GLN A 92 3.13 8.92 -51.36
C GLN A 92 3.48 10.11 -50.46
N GLN A 93 3.12 11.34 -50.86
CA GLN A 93 3.34 12.54 -50.03
C GLN A 93 2.62 12.44 -48.69
N THR A 94 1.42 11.88 -48.67
CA THR A 94 0.65 11.66 -47.42
C THR A 94 1.32 10.61 -46.55
N ALA A 95 1.81 9.52 -47.14
CA ALA A 95 2.56 8.49 -46.41
C ALA A 95 3.86 9.06 -45.81
N ASP A 96 4.61 9.83 -46.57
CA ASP A 96 5.85 10.47 -46.11
C ASP A 96 5.56 11.48 -44.98
N ALA A 97 4.46 12.22 -45.07
CA ALA A 97 4.02 13.14 -44.01
C ALA A 97 3.64 12.40 -42.72
N ILE A 98 2.90 11.29 -42.82
CA ILE A 98 2.52 10.45 -41.66
C ILE A 98 3.77 9.86 -40.99
N VAL A 99 4.73 9.38 -41.78
CA VAL A 99 5.99 8.84 -41.24
C VAL A 99 6.80 9.93 -40.55
N GLY A 100 6.86 11.13 -41.14
CA GLY A 100 7.52 12.30 -40.52
C GLY A 100 6.89 12.67 -39.18
N GLU A 101 5.56 12.78 -39.12
CA GLU A 101 4.82 13.10 -37.90
C GLU A 101 4.99 12.01 -36.83
N ALA A 102 4.94 10.74 -37.22
CA ALA A 102 5.16 9.62 -36.32
C ALA A 102 6.58 9.66 -35.71
N HIS A 103 7.60 10.01 -36.50
CA HIS A 103 8.95 10.17 -36.00
C HIS A 103 9.09 11.35 -35.03
N GLU A 104 8.56 12.52 -35.37
CA GLU A 104 8.58 13.69 -34.49
C GLU A 104 7.85 13.40 -33.16
N ASN A 105 6.70 12.74 -33.23
CA ASN A 105 5.95 12.36 -32.04
C ASN A 105 6.73 11.33 -31.20
N ALA A 106 7.39 10.36 -31.83
CA ALA A 106 8.24 9.39 -31.13
C ALA A 106 9.42 10.07 -30.43
N GLU A 107 10.09 11.03 -31.07
CA GLU A 107 11.15 11.81 -30.45
C GLU A 107 10.64 12.65 -29.28
N ARG A 108 9.48 13.29 -29.43
CA ARG A 108 8.83 14.05 -28.35
C ARG A 108 8.52 13.16 -27.15
N ILE A 109 7.94 11.98 -27.36
CA ILE A 109 7.64 11.00 -26.31
C ILE A 109 8.93 10.55 -25.61
N ARG A 110 9.99 10.26 -26.37
CA ARG A 110 11.29 9.86 -25.79
C ARG A 110 11.89 10.97 -24.94
N ASN A 111 11.90 12.20 -25.44
CA ASN A 111 12.43 13.35 -24.70
C ASN A 111 11.63 13.63 -23.42
N GLU A 112 10.30 13.51 -23.47
CA GLU A 112 9.45 13.66 -22.29
C GLU A 112 9.67 12.52 -21.28
N ALA A 113 9.81 11.29 -21.75
CA ALA A 113 10.12 10.13 -20.89
C ALA A 113 11.50 10.29 -20.23
N ASP A 114 12.52 10.72 -20.97
CA ASP A 114 13.86 10.96 -20.45
C ASP A 114 13.86 12.11 -19.42
N ALA A 115 13.09 13.17 -19.67
CA ALA A 115 12.92 14.27 -18.72
C ALA A 115 12.23 13.80 -17.43
N LYS A 116 11.15 13.04 -17.53
CA LYS A 116 10.45 12.45 -16.37
C LYS A 116 11.33 11.49 -15.60
N ALA A 117 12.09 10.62 -16.29
CA ALA A 117 13.00 9.70 -15.64
C ALA A 117 14.08 10.44 -14.83
N ARG A 118 14.63 11.52 -15.39
CA ARG A 118 15.59 12.38 -14.67
C ARG A 118 14.97 13.05 -13.45
N GLU A 119 13.74 13.55 -13.55
CA GLU A 119 13.06 14.16 -12.41
C GLU A 119 12.75 13.14 -11.31
N VAL A 120 12.27 11.94 -11.66
CA VAL A 120 12.03 10.86 -10.69
C VAL A 120 13.31 10.47 -9.97
N ILE A 121 14.43 10.33 -10.69
CA ILE A 121 15.73 10.04 -10.07
C ILE A 121 16.14 11.17 -9.12
N ARG A 122 15.96 12.44 -9.53
CA ARG A 122 16.29 13.60 -8.72
C ARG A 122 15.46 13.65 -7.43
N GLN A 123 14.15 13.42 -7.55
CA GLN A 123 13.23 13.35 -6.43
C GLN A 123 13.61 12.21 -5.47
N ALA A 124 13.84 11.00 -5.99
CA ALA A 124 14.23 9.85 -5.18
C ALA A 124 15.55 10.08 -4.42
N LEU A 125 16.53 10.77 -5.03
CA LEU A 125 17.77 11.13 -4.35
C LEU A 125 17.55 12.17 -3.24
N ALA A 126 16.65 13.14 -3.45
CA ALA A 126 16.30 14.13 -2.44
C ALA A 126 15.53 13.51 -1.26
N GLU A 127 14.58 12.62 -1.55
CA GLU A 127 13.85 11.84 -0.55
C GLU A 127 14.80 10.96 0.26
N LYS A 128 15.71 10.23 -0.40
CA LYS A 128 16.76 9.45 0.26
C LYS A 128 17.59 10.32 1.22
N GLN A 129 17.98 11.52 0.81
CA GLN A 129 18.77 12.41 1.66
C GLN A 129 17.98 12.88 2.88
N THR A 130 16.72 13.25 2.69
CA THR A 130 15.80 13.61 3.77
C THR A 130 15.64 12.46 4.77
N GLU A 131 15.48 11.24 4.28
CA GLU A 131 15.30 10.05 5.11
C GLU A 131 16.57 9.72 5.91
N ILE A 132 17.76 9.90 5.34
CA ILE A 132 19.03 9.79 6.09
C ILE A 132 19.08 10.81 7.24
N GLU A 133 18.69 12.05 6.99
CA GLU A 133 18.65 13.10 8.01
C GLU A 133 17.64 12.79 9.12
N GLU A 134 16.47 12.24 8.77
CA GLU A 134 15.47 11.78 9.74
C GLU A 134 15.99 10.62 10.60
N ILE A 135 16.66 9.63 9.98
CA ILE A 135 17.29 8.52 10.69
C ILE A 135 18.30 9.05 11.71
N ASP A 136 19.16 9.98 11.33
CA ASP A 136 20.18 10.52 12.22
C ASP A 136 19.57 11.37 13.35
N ARG A 137 18.53 12.14 13.05
CA ARG A 137 17.73 12.84 14.06
C ARG A 137 17.10 11.85 15.06
N LEU A 138 16.54 10.74 14.57
CA LEU A 138 15.89 9.74 15.42
C LEU A 138 16.91 9.01 16.30
N LYS A 139 18.10 8.69 15.77
CA LYS A 139 19.22 8.15 16.55
C LYS A 139 19.66 9.11 17.65
N ALA A 140 19.79 10.40 17.35
CA ALA A 140 20.13 11.42 18.35
C ALA A 140 19.04 11.51 19.43
N SER A 141 17.76 11.54 19.04
CA SER A 141 16.64 11.53 19.98
C SER A 141 16.62 10.28 20.87
N ARG A 142 16.99 9.11 20.32
CA ARG A 142 17.10 7.86 21.09
C ARG A 142 18.20 7.95 22.14
N GLU A 143 19.39 8.44 21.78
CA GLU A 143 20.50 8.55 22.74
C GLU A 143 20.19 9.60 23.82
N GLU A 144 19.55 10.72 23.45
CA GLU A 144 19.08 11.70 24.42
C GLU A 144 18.05 11.10 25.37
N PHE A 145 17.03 10.39 24.86
CA PHE A 145 16.03 9.73 25.69
C PHE A 145 16.67 8.72 26.65
N LYS A 146 17.61 7.91 26.17
CA LYS A 146 18.37 6.96 26.99
C LYS A 146 19.19 7.67 28.09
N SER A 147 19.85 8.78 27.76
CA SER A 147 20.59 9.61 28.71
C SER A 147 19.67 10.17 29.80
N GLN A 148 18.52 10.73 29.41
CA GLN A 148 17.50 11.23 30.34
C GLN A 148 16.94 10.13 31.23
N TYR A 149 16.67 8.95 30.66
CA TYR A 149 16.18 7.79 31.41
C TYR A 149 17.20 7.29 32.44
N LEU A 150 18.48 7.18 32.08
CA LEU A 150 19.54 6.80 33.00
C LEU A 150 19.71 7.83 34.13
N LYS A 151 19.65 9.13 33.82
CA LYS A 151 19.69 10.19 34.84
C LYS A 151 18.51 10.09 35.81
N LEU A 152 17.31 9.79 35.30
CA LEU A 152 16.12 9.61 36.14
C LEU A 152 16.28 8.41 37.08
N ILE A 153 16.79 7.27 36.59
CA ILE A 153 17.09 6.12 37.45
C ILE A 153 18.13 6.48 38.49
N GLN A 154 19.21 7.15 38.09
CA GLN A 154 20.27 7.56 39.00
C GLN A 154 19.74 8.48 40.10
N HIS A 155 18.90 9.46 39.76
CA HIS A 155 18.20 10.31 40.72
C HIS A 155 17.37 9.50 41.71
N PHE A 156 16.58 8.52 41.23
CA PHE A 156 15.81 7.66 42.13
C PHE A 156 16.69 6.78 43.03
N MET A 157 17.85 6.30 42.55
CA MET A 157 18.81 5.55 43.37
C MET A 157 19.45 6.42 44.45
N ASP A 158 19.85 7.65 44.10
CA ASP A 158 20.44 8.60 45.05
C ASP A 158 19.42 9.01 46.12
N ASP A 159 18.17 9.26 45.73
CA ASP A 159 17.06 9.53 46.66
C ASP A 159 16.79 8.35 47.59
N ALA A 160 16.78 7.11 47.07
CA ALA A 160 16.61 5.92 47.89
C ALA A 160 17.74 5.79 48.92
N GLN A 161 19.00 5.97 48.50
CA GLN A 161 20.15 5.92 49.41
C GLN A 161 20.12 7.01 50.48
N ASN A 162 19.70 8.24 50.14
CA ASN A 162 19.57 9.33 51.10
C ASN A 162 18.34 9.20 52.01
N SER A 163 17.26 8.58 51.54
CA SER A 163 16.03 8.36 52.32
C SER A 163 16.08 7.12 53.21
N PHE A 164 17.12 6.29 53.12
CA PHE A 164 17.44 5.29 54.15
C PHE A 164 18.20 5.96 55.30
N PRO A 165 17.56 6.26 56.43
CA PRO A 165 18.28 6.80 57.57
C PRO A 165 19.27 5.75 58.09
N ALA A 166 20.53 6.13 58.28
CA ALA A 166 21.53 5.32 58.97
C ALA A 166 21.03 4.81 60.34
N SER A 167 20.02 5.48 60.92
CA SER A 167 19.32 5.09 62.14
C SER A 167 18.64 3.71 62.09
N LEU A 168 18.30 3.17 60.92
CA LEU A 168 17.69 1.84 60.77
C LEU A 168 18.72 0.70 60.74
N MET A 169 19.99 0.99 60.43
CA MET A 169 21.08 0.00 60.41
C MET A 169 21.81 -0.11 61.76
N THR A 170 21.57 0.83 62.69
CA THR A 170 22.18 0.84 64.04
C THR A 170 21.26 0.30 65.14
N SER A 171 20.00 -0.02 64.82
CA SER A 171 19.10 -0.69 65.77
C SER A 171 19.31 -2.21 65.73
N VAL A 172 20.30 -2.69 66.49
CA VAL A 172 20.34 -4.08 66.94
C VAL A 172 19.01 -4.38 67.65
N PRO A 173 18.23 -5.38 67.22
CA PRO A 173 17.03 -5.77 67.96
C PRO A 173 17.46 -6.49 69.22
N THR A 174 17.55 -5.74 70.33
CA THR A 174 17.71 -6.31 71.67
C THR A 174 16.32 -6.31 72.29
N GLY A 175 15.66 -7.47 72.36
CA GLY A 175 14.35 -7.56 73.00
C GLY A 175 13.49 -8.73 72.52
N SER A 176 13.89 -9.92 72.95
CA SER A 176 13.09 -11.13 73.13
C SER A 176 11.55 -10.97 73.16
N HIS A 177 10.87 -11.57 72.19
CA HIS A 177 9.73 -12.46 72.44
C HIS A 177 9.72 -13.55 71.36
N THR A 178 9.87 -14.81 71.78
CA THR A 178 9.56 -16.02 70.99
C THR A 178 8.68 -16.91 71.88
N PRO A 179 8.07 -18.01 71.39
CA PRO A 179 7.07 -18.07 70.33
C PRO A 179 5.83 -18.89 70.78
N SER A 180 4.66 -18.68 70.17
CA SER A 180 3.52 -19.62 70.20
C SER A 180 2.62 -19.19 69.04
N THR A 181 2.17 -20.00 68.09
CA THR A 181 2.06 -21.47 67.92
C THR A 181 1.81 -21.67 66.41
N PRO A 182 2.12 -22.83 65.81
CA PRO A 182 1.95 -23.04 64.38
C PRO A 182 0.48 -23.38 64.07
N VAL A 183 -0.18 -22.58 63.25
CA VAL A 183 -1.39 -23.02 62.54
C VAL A 183 -1.00 -23.21 61.08
N ALA A 184 -0.82 -24.48 60.72
CA ALA A 184 -0.77 -24.93 59.36
C ALA A 184 -2.18 -24.82 58.76
N ALA A 185 -2.33 -24.02 57.70
CA ALA A 185 -3.41 -24.13 56.73
C ALA A 185 -2.84 -23.76 55.34
N PRO A 186 -3.25 -24.46 54.28
CA PRO A 186 -2.42 -24.71 53.11
C PRO A 186 -2.38 -23.54 52.13
N VAL A 187 -1.22 -23.36 51.51
CA VAL A 187 -0.99 -22.46 50.38
C VAL A 187 -1.70 -23.06 49.16
N GLN A 188 -2.65 -22.32 48.60
CA GLN A 188 -3.21 -22.60 47.29
C GLN A 188 -2.22 -22.03 46.24
N GLU A 189 -1.49 -22.91 45.56
CA GLU A 189 -0.64 -22.55 44.42
C GLU A 189 -1.52 -22.03 43.27
N LEU A 190 -1.33 -20.76 42.91
CA LEU A 190 -1.76 -20.26 41.61
C LEU A 190 -0.67 -20.62 40.58
N PRO A 191 -1.01 -21.16 39.41
CA PRO A 191 -0.03 -21.55 38.41
C PRO A 191 0.63 -20.30 37.80
N VAL A 192 1.95 -20.20 37.93
CA VAL A 192 2.78 -19.29 37.14
C VAL A 192 2.78 -19.76 35.69
N THR A 193 2.15 -18.99 34.80
CA THR A 193 2.39 -19.10 33.36
C THR A 193 3.76 -18.51 33.03
N PRO A 194 4.56 -19.14 32.14
CA PRO A 194 5.83 -18.58 31.75
C PRO A 194 5.60 -17.35 30.88
N VAL A 195 6.21 -16.23 31.27
CA VAL A 195 6.31 -15.02 30.44
C VAL A 195 7.19 -15.37 29.23
N VAL A 196 6.59 -15.36 28.04
CA VAL A 196 7.31 -15.53 26.78
C VAL A 196 8.06 -14.23 26.48
N ASP A 197 9.39 -14.32 26.34
CA ASP A 197 10.26 -13.21 25.97
C ASP A 197 10.03 -12.82 24.48
N PRO A 198 9.54 -11.60 24.18
CA PRO A 198 9.24 -11.18 22.82
C PRO A 198 10.50 -10.84 21.98
N PHE A 199 11.71 -10.96 22.54
CA PHE A 199 12.96 -10.68 21.84
C PHE A 199 13.90 -11.89 21.66
N ALA A 200 13.42 -13.11 21.88
CA ALA A 200 14.17 -14.30 21.52
C ALA A 200 14.34 -14.38 19.97
N PRO A 201 15.57 -14.56 19.45
CA PRO A 201 15.78 -14.70 18.01
C PRO A 201 15.12 -15.99 17.53
N GLN A 202 14.20 -15.88 16.57
CA GLN A 202 13.56 -17.04 15.95
C GLN A 202 14.60 -17.82 15.14
N ALA A 203 15.02 -18.96 15.67
CA ALA A 203 15.76 -19.97 14.91
C ALA A 203 14.76 -20.75 14.05
N ASN A 204 14.34 -20.15 12.93
CA ASN A 204 13.79 -20.86 11.78
C ASN A 204 13.79 -19.94 10.54
N PHE A 205 14.98 -19.71 10.00
CA PHE A 205 15.15 -19.40 8.59
C PHE A 205 15.74 -20.66 7.95
N GLU A 206 14.88 -21.64 7.68
CA GLU A 206 15.17 -22.62 6.64
C GLU A 206 15.07 -21.88 5.31
N VAL A 207 16.24 -21.70 4.72
CA VAL A 207 16.45 -21.33 3.32
C VAL A 207 16.00 -22.55 2.53
N ASP A 208 14.84 -22.49 1.88
CA ASP A 208 14.46 -23.50 0.89
C ASP A 208 14.53 -22.87 -0.50
N ASP A 209 15.51 -23.38 -1.24
CA ASP A 209 15.73 -23.19 -2.67
C ASP A 209 14.50 -23.66 -3.45
N LEU A 210 14.05 -22.87 -4.44
CA LEU A 210 13.20 -23.38 -5.52
C LEU A 210 13.71 -22.85 -6.87
N ASP A 211 14.46 -23.73 -7.53
CA ASP A 211 14.29 -24.04 -8.95
C ASP A 211 12.86 -24.56 -9.23
#